data_AF-A0A7Y5LP28-F1
#
_entry.id   AF-A0A7Y5LP28-F1
#
_cell.length_a   1.000
_cell.length_b   1.000
_cell.length_c   1.000
_cell.angle_alpha   90.00
_cell.angle_beta   90.00
_cell.angle_gamma   90.00
#
_symmetry.space_group_name_H-M   'P 1'
#
loop_
_entity.id
_entity.type
_entity.pdbx_description
1 polymer ?
#
loop_
_entity_poly.entity_id
_entity_poly.type
_entity_poly.pdbx_seq_one_letter_code
_entity_poly.pdbx_strand_id
1 'polypeptide(L)'
;MPKISKLGAMLLCLCLTLGTHEAKGIEPVEFEAGSLIIPMDTTYQDMGMLTAFGLVYSLLKYGIPVHWVIAPGKQPGDADFVVNAADHKTNQPFTHAYRGGPFVVEAAYASMAHAIIHAWQVQHTTTVHHSNEPFVGYVRKKLVSAPTIAVFADGNEDIAFGYLNAAAIPDSQGNSWPIKKDSSLVYPNHPDVLTVAEIAGPTTTNHADGALFDAWGNPTYCQLMTMHWSVKDVVDEVVAEMREYLQHPVHLFAECQAVNAIENNPYGRFLTPNGFLIDKEPSAVTFLNFDLTFAQLDGPWGITGGSEPSYSLPAGDTYFDKDVVMITQAGTPVGKQDVWMTGYVDGACPIVYTIGMPGAPVQNTCQSAVGKVSYLGGHAYDTKVPISQNPKTQGTRIFLNSLFEADCASEEGQPKVTMTLDMPAVTNTPETTVTVTLVNAGPGVLLKPQVTVLHSTDMIVTAGTEPYVYEEADQKLTWELPVLGNGGVFTGQITFQLGEPGLYIATASSLYTVGVTPKVTLPLSKATEYNPLANPDCPNGDINGDTESNVLDVQCLLLLVLNSLGDGTPLECNTNSSAADLNCDGAYNITDIQLAIFIALGQPFFAEVDADGNQCVDLCELE
;
A
#
# COMPACT_ATOMS: atom_id res chain seq x y z
N MET A 1 0.69 -29.40 48.99
CA MET A 1 1.17 -29.19 47.60
C MET A 1 -0.05 -28.84 46.77
N PRO A 2 -0.15 -27.62 46.19
CA PRO A 2 -1.38 -27.14 45.58
C PRO A 2 -1.55 -27.68 44.16
N LYS A 3 -2.81 -27.94 43.80
CA LYS A 3 -3.25 -28.34 42.47
C LYS A 3 -3.23 -27.12 41.55
N ILE A 4 -2.39 -27.15 40.52
CA ILE A 4 -2.40 -26.17 39.44
C ILE A 4 -3.59 -26.52 38.53
N SER A 5 -4.56 -25.60 38.47
CA SER A 5 -5.70 -25.64 37.55
C SER A 5 -5.23 -25.39 36.12
N LYS A 6 -5.73 -26.21 35.20
CA LYS A 6 -5.49 -26.08 33.76
C LYS A 6 -6.17 -24.81 33.25
N LEU A 7 -5.38 -23.81 32.87
CA LEU A 7 -5.80 -22.72 32.01
C LEU A 7 -5.97 -23.31 30.59
N GLY A 8 -7.19 -23.34 30.08
CA GLY A 8 -7.49 -23.74 28.71
C GLY A 8 -7.09 -22.62 27.76
N ALA A 9 -6.00 -22.80 27.03
CA ALA A 9 -5.68 -21.95 25.89
C ALA A 9 -6.69 -22.23 24.77
N MET A 10 -7.60 -21.29 24.55
CA MET A 10 -8.53 -21.29 23.42
C MET A 10 -7.73 -20.90 22.17
N LEU A 11 -7.26 -21.90 21.43
CA LEU A 11 -6.55 -21.72 20.18
C LEU A 11 -7.58 -21.29 19.11
N LEU A 12 -7.73 -19.97 18.92
CA LEU A 12 -8.54 -19.41 17.85
C LEU A 12 -7.87 -19.75 16.50
N CYS A 13 -8.34 -20.81 15.87
CA CYS A 13 -7.88 -21.24 14.55
C CYS A 13 -8.50 -20.29 13.50
N LEU A 14 -7.85 -19.15 13.28
CA LEU A 14 -8.21 -18.21 12.23
C LEU A 14 -7.96 -18.90 10.88
N CYS A 15 -9.01 -19.41 10.24
CA CYS A 15 -8.95 -19.88 8.86
C CYS A 15 -8.73 -18.67 7.93
N LEU A 16 -7.47 -18.24 7.81
CA LEU A 16 -7.02 -17.35 6.75
C LEU A 16 -7.24 -18.06 5.41
N THR A 17 -8.32 -17.71 4.71
CA THR A 17 -8.47 -18.05 3.30
C THR A 17 -7.38 -17.29 2.55
N LEU A 18 -6.25 -17.94 2.30
CA LEU A 18 -5.20 -17.46 1.42
C LEU A 18 -5.80 -17.37 0.01
N GLY A 19 -6.32 -16.20 -0.35
CA GLY A 19 -6.73 -15.91 -1.72
C GLY A 19 -5.52 -16.10 -2.62
N THR A 20 -5.60 -17.04 -3.56
CA THR A 20 -4.61 -17.17 -4.62
C THR A 20 -4.70 -15.91 -5.47
N HIS A 21 -3.73 -15.01 -5.32
CA HIS A 21 -3.64 -13.84 -6.18
C HIS A 21 -3.15 -14.31 -7.56
N GLU A 22 -4.03 -14.27 -8.54
CA GLU A 22 -3.62 -14.30 -9.94
C GLU A 22 -2.86 -13.00 -10.20
N ALA A 23 -1.59 -13.12 -10.58
CA ALA A 23 -0.85 -11.98 -11.04
C ALA A 23 -1.51 -11.46 -12.33
N LYS A 24 -1.85 -10.18 -12.35
CA LYS A 24 -2.57 -9.58 -13.48
C LYS A 24 -1.63 -9.44 -14.66
N GLY A 25 -2.11 -9.79 -15.85
CA GLY A 25 -1.38 -9.48 -17.08
C GLY A 25 -1.25 -7.98 -17.26
N ILE A 26 -0.60 -7.57 -18.34
CA ILE A 26 -0.71 -6.19 -18.80
C ILE A 26 -2.16 -6.00 -19.23
N GLU A 27 -2.96 -5.47 -18.34
CA GLU A 27 -4.37 -5.32 -18.61
C GLU A 27 -4.59 -4.05 -19.44
N PRO A 28 -5.35 -4.12 -20.55
CA PRO A 28 -5.95 -2.93 -21.10
C PRO A 28 -6.87 -2.33 -20.03
N VAL A 29 -6.61 -1.09 -19.65
CA VAL A 29 -7.45 -0.31 -18.75
C VAL A 29 -8.13 0.77 -19.55
N GLU A 30 -9.44 0.86 -19.42
CA GLU A 30 -10.23 1.97 -19.92
C GLU A 30 -10.13 3.12 -18.92
N PHE A 31 -9.62 4.26 -19.40
CA PHE A 31 -9.53 5.49 -18.65
C PHE A 31 -10.66 6.41 -19.09
N GLU A 32 -11.47 6.85 -18.13
CA GLU A 32 -12.58 7.78 -18.39
C GLU A 32 -12.10 9.15 -18.90
N ALA A 33 -12.99 9.89 -19.56
CA ALA A 33 -12.76 11.29 -19.89
C ALA A 33 -12.44 12.11 -18.63
N GLY A 34 -11.51 13.06 -18.75
CA GLY A 34 -11.01 13.85 -17.62
C GLY A 34 -9.84 13.21 -16.87
N SER A 35 -9.39 12.01 -17.26
CA SER A 35 -8.14 11.43 -16.75
C SER A 35 -6.96 12.33 -17.12
N LEU A 36 -6.01 12.49 -16.19
CA LEU A 36 -4.85 13.37 -16.37
C LEU A 36 -3.67 12.58 -16.93
N ILE A 37 -2.99 13.12 -17.93
CA ILE A 37 -1.87 12.48 -18.62
C ILE A 37 -0.62 13.35 -18.43
N ILE A 38 0.43 12.76 -17.88
CA ILE A 38 1.77 13.36 -17.81
C ILE A 38 2.58 12.77 -18.97
N PRO A 39 2.77 13.51 -20.08
CA PRO A 39 3.52 13.01 -21.22
C PRO A 39 4.98 12.79 -20.84
N MET A 40 5.59 11.74 -21.39
CA MET A 40 7.01 11.40 -21.20
C MET A 40 7.78 11.36 -22.54
N ASP A 41 7.27 12.11 -23.53
CA ASP A 41 7.84 12.26 -24.86
C ASP A 41 8.46 13.66 -25.07
N THR A 42 9.42 13.78 -26.00
CA THR A 42 10.12 15.04 -26.27
C THR A 42 9.29 16.05 -27.05
N THR A 43 8.02 15.76 -27.37
CA THR A 43 7.13 16.75 -28.00
C THR A 43 6.59 17.71 -26.95
N TYR A 44 6.08 17.18 -25.84
CA TYR A 44 5.40 17.97 -24.81
C TYR A 44 6.22 18.11 -23.52
N GLN A 45 7.18 17.22 -23.28
CA GLN A 45 7.90 17.16 -22.02
C GLN A 45 9.41 17.42 -22.16
N ASP A 46 9.88 17.89 -23.31
CA ASP A 46 11.31 18.03 -23.61
C ASP A 46 12.10 18.86 -22.57
N MET A 47 11.49 19.95 -22.10
CA MET A 47 12.06 20.85 -21.09
C MET A 47 11.75 20.44 -19.65
N GLY A 48 10.75 19.58 -19.46
CA GLY A 48 10.19 19.24 -18.16
C GLY A 48 10.28 17.77 -17.79
N MET A 49 11.04 16.97 -18.55
CA MET A 49 11.03 15.50 -18.40
C MET A 49 11.49 15.08 -17.01
N LEU A 50 12.56 15.69 -16.50
CA LEU A 50 13.10 15.34 -15.19
C LEU A 50 12.13 15.75 -14.07
N THR A 51 11.59 16.96 -14.12
CA THR A 51 10.60 17.45 -13.14
C THR A 51 9.24 16.76 -13.27
N ALA A 52 8.94 16.06 -14.37
CA ALA A 52 7.76 15.20 -14.47
C ALA A 52 7.81 14.06 -13.45
N PHE A 53 8.99 13.46 -13.23
CA PHE A 53 9.18 12.45 -12.18
C PHE A 53 8.96 13.02 -10.78
N GLY A 54 9.39 14.26 -10.54
CA GLY A 54 9.07 14.98 -9.30
C GLY A 54 7.57 15.19 -9.10
N LEU A 55 6.83 15.51 -10.16
CA LEU A 55 5.37 15.59 -10.10
C LEU A 55 4.76 14.23 -9.75
N VAL A 56 5.20 13.15 -10.38
CA VAL A 56 4.74 11.78 -10.06
C VAL A 56 5.03 11.43 -8.60
N TYR A 57 6.25 11.69 -8.12
CA TYR A 57 6.62 11.53 -6.71
C TYR A 57 5.69 12.30 -5.78
N SER A 58 5.41 13.57 -6.11
CA SER A 58 4.53 14.44 -5.31
C SER A 58 3.09 13.90 -5.26
N LEU A 59 2.52 13.50 -6.40
CA LEU A 59 1.18 12.89 -6.46
C LEU A 59 1.11 11.63 -5.58
N LEU A 60 2.09 10.74 -5.70
CA LEU A 60 2.14 9.51 -4.91
C LEU A 60 2.30 9.78 -3.42
N LYS A 61 3.12 10.76 -3.02
CA LYS A 61 3.29 11.18 -1.63
C LYS A 61 1.97 11.63 -0.98
N TYR A 62 1.07 12.23 -1.76
CA TYR A 62 -0.28 12.62 -1.33
C TYR A 62 -1.33 11.52 -1.55
N GLY A 63 -0.91 10.29 -1.82
CA GLY A 63 -1.79 9.13 -1.92
C GLY A 63 -2.61 9.05 -3.20
N ILE A 64 -2.22 9.79 -4.25
CA ILE A 64 -2.88 9.75 -5.56
C ILE A 64 -2.22 8.66 -6.42
N PRO A 65 -2.95 7.57 -6.78
CA PRO A 65 -2.39 6.52 -7.63
C PRO A 65 -2.05 7.02 -9.02
N VAL A 66 -0.99 6.48 -9.60
CA VAL A 66 -0.51 6.82 -10.94
C VAL A 66 -0.28 5.54 -11.74
N HIS A 67 -0.86 5.46 -12.93
CA HIS A 67 -0.68 4.35 -13.86
C HIS A 67 0.49 4.64 -14.79
N TRP A 68 1.43 3.71 -14.90
CA TRP A 68 2.48 3.76 -15.91
C TRP A 68 2.02 2.99 -17.13
N VAL A 69 1.70 3.70 -18.21
CA VAL A 69 1.01 3.14 -19.38
C VAL A 69 2.01 2.92 -20.51
N ILE A 70 2.20 1.66 -20.91
CA ILE A 70 3.17 1.28 -21.95
C ILE A 70 2.59 0.19 -22.85
N ALA A 71 2.56 0.45 -24.15
CA ALA A 71 2.02 -0.50 -25.13
C ALA A 71 2.85 -1.80 -25.19
N PRO A 72 2.21 -2.98 -25.30
CA PRO A 72 2.90 -4.25 -25.40
C PRO A 72 3.66 -4.42 -26.73
N GLY A 73 4.88 -4.97 -26.64
CA GLY A 73 5.72 -5.26 -27.80
C GLY A 73 6.24 -4.04 -28.58
N LYS A 74 6.05 -2.83 -28.04
CA LYS A 74 6.43 -1.59 -28.73
C LYS A 74 7.94 -1.50 -28.97
N GLN A 75 8.33 -0.78 -30.01
CA GLN A 75 9.72 -0.47 -30.34
C GLN A 75 10.06 0.99 -29.97
N PRO A 76 11.35 1.38 -29.96
CA PRO A 76 11.74 2.76 -29.75
C PRO A 76 11.05 3.73 -30.71
N GLY A 77 10.36 4.73 -30.17
CA GLY A 77 9.62 5.75 -30.93
C GLY A 77 8.17 5.38 -31.25
N ASP A 78 7.70 4.17 -30.94
CA ASP A 78 6.29 3.81 -31.06
C ASP A 78 5.45 4.49 -29.96
N ALA A 79 4.17 4.72 -30.27
CA ALA A 79 3.19 5.27 -29.34
C ALA A 79 2.68 4.22 -28.36
N ASP A 80 2.47 4.66 -27.11
CA ASP A 80 1.84 3.88 -26.04
C ASP A 80 0.31 3.91 -26.16
N PHE A 81 -0.25 5.05 -26.56
CA PHE A 81 -1.64 5.23 -26.95
C PHE A 81 -1.82 6.56 -27.70
N VAL A 82 -2.97 6.71 -28.35
CA VAL A 82 -3.40 7.93 -29.03
C VAL A 82 -4.72 8.38 -28.44
N VAL A 83 -4.85 9.65 -28.07
CA VAL A 83 -6.08 10.18 -27.46
C VAL A 83 -6.31 11.64 -27.84
N ASN A 84 -7.59 12.02 -27.95
CA ASN A 84 -8.01 13.42 -27.99
C ASN A 84 -7.93 14.02 -26.58
N ALA A 85 -7.05 14.98 -26.38
CA ALA A 85 -6.76 15.59 -25.10
C ALA A 85 -6.80 17.12 -25.19
N ALA A 86 -6.68 17.78 -24.05
CA ALA A 86 -6.41 19.20 -23.98
C ALA A 86 -5.31 19.49 -22.96
N ASP A 87 -4.53 20.54 -23.22
CA ASP A 87 -3.50 20.98 -22.28
C ASP A 87 -4.16 21.43 -20.98
N HIS A 88 -3.71 20.90 -19.85
CA HIS A 88 -4.35 21.12 -18.55
C HIS A 88 -4.34 22.59 -18.15
N LYS A 89 -3.31 23.35 -18.54
CA LYS A 89 -3.14 24.75 -18.15
C LYS A 89 -3.92 25.72 -19.04
N THR A 90 -3.96 25.45 -20.34
CA THR A 90 -4.52 26.37 -21.34
C THR A 90 -5.86 25.91 -21.91
N ASN A 91 -6.28 24.68 -21.61
CA ASN A 91 -7.46 24.02 -22.13
C ASN A 91 -7.52 23.94 -23.67
N GLN A 92 -6.37 24.00 -24.34
CA GLN A 92 -6.28 23.92 -25.80
C GLN A 92 -6.37 22.45 -26.25
N PRO A 93 -7.36 22.07 -27.08
CA PRO A 93 -7.55 20.69 -27.51
C PRO A 93 -6.60 20.29 -28.64
N PHE A 94 -6.23 19.00 -28.66
CA PHE A 94 -5.41 18.37 -29.71
C PHE A 94 -5.57 16.84 -29.69
N THR A 95 -5.03 16.18 -30.72
CA THR A 95 -4.86 14.72 -30.75
C THR A 95 -3.36 14.43 -30.71
N HIS A 96 -2.92 13.54 -29.82
CA HIS A 96 -1.49 13.20 -29.70
C HIS A 96 -1.27 11.70 -29.52
N ALA A 97 -0.16 11.24 -30.08
CA ALA A 97 0.35 9.89 -29.93
C ALA A 97 1.46 9.91 -28.87
N TYR A 98 1.10 9.57 -27.63
CA TYR A 98 1.99 9.64 -26.48
C TYR A 98 3.04 8.53 -26.56
N ARG A 99 4.29 8.85 -26.22
CA ARG A 99 5.43 7.91 -26.25
C ARG A 99 6.20 7.95 -24.93
N GLY A 100 7.16 7.04 -24.80
CA GLY A 100 8.11 7.04 -23.68
C GLY A 100 7.50 6.63 -22.33
N GLY A 101 6.36 5.92 -22.33
CA GLY A 101 5.72 5.47 -21.10
C GLY A 101 5.13 6.63 -20.31
N PRO A 102 4.10 7.30 -20.83
CA PRO A 102 3.38 8.35 -20.09
C PRO A 102 2.77 7.83 -18.78
N PHE A 103 2.61 8.73 -17.83
CA PHE A 103 1.90 8.46 -16.58
C PHE A 103 0.46 8.97 -16.66
N VAL A 104 -0.49 8.22 -16.10
CA VAL A 104 -1.92 8.54 -16.14
C VAL A 104 -2.53 8.49 -14.74
N VAL A 105 -3.21 9.56 -14.34
CA VAL A 105 -4.07 9.62 -13.15
C VAL A 105 -5.51 9.44 -13.60
N GLU A 106 -6.23 8.49 -13.02
CA GLU A 106 -7.64 8.26 -13.35
C GLU A 106 -8.51 9.49 -13.03
N ALA A 107 -9.58 9.68 -13.80
CA ALA A 107 -10.53 10.77 -13.64
C ALA A 107 -11.08 10.89 -12.20
N ALA A 108 -11.27 9.77 -11.49
CA ALA A 108 -11.74 9.75 -10.10
C ALA A 108 -10.82 10.49 -9.12
N TYR A 109 -9.51 10.57 -9.43
CA TYR A 109 -8.52 11.27 -8.61
C TYR A 109 -8.11 12.63 -9.20
N ALA A 110 -8.61 13.00 -10.38
CA ALA A 110 -8.20 14.22 -11.07
C ALA A 110 -8.40 15.46 -10.18
N SER A 111 -9.57 15.59 -9.55
CA SER A 111 -9.92 16.71 -8.65
C SER A 111 -8.91 16.91 -7.50
N MET A 112 -8.45 15.81 -6.89
CA MET A 112 -7.42 15.83 -5.85
C MET A 112 -6.05 16.22 -6.42
N ALA A 113 -5.72 15.74 -7.63
CA ALA A 113 -4.46 15.99 -8.30
C ALA A 113 -4.30 17.44 -8.78
N HIS A 114 -5.39 18.12 -9.17
CA HIS A 114 -5.36 19.49 -9.71
C HIS A 114 -4.59 20.47 -8.80
N ALA A 115 -4.81 20.42 -7.49
CA ALA A 115 -4.16 21.34 -6.56
C ALA A 115 -2.64 21.12 -6.51
N ILE A 116 -2.19 19.86 -6.52
CA ILE A 116 -0.77 19.48 -6.51
C ILE A 116 -0.11 19.85 -7.84
N ILE A 117 -0.75 19.52 -8.96
CA ILE A 117 -0.26 19.85 -10.31
C ILE A 117 -0.11 21.36 -10.48
N HIS A 118 -1.12 22.13 -10.08
CA HIS A 118 -1.06 23.59 -10.18
C HIS A 118 0.09 24.17 -9.35
N ALA A 119 0.21 23.76 -8.08
CA ALA A 119 1.30 24.19 -7.21
C ALA A 119 2.68 23.81 -7.78
N TRP A 120 2.79 22.63 -8.38
CA TRP A 120 4.02 22.15 -9.02
C TRP A 120 4.41 23.00 -10.24
N GLN A 121 3.45 23.24 -11.15
CA GLN A 121 3.67 24.00 -12.39
C GLN A 121 3.93 25.50 -12.18
N VAL A 122 3.73 26.02 -10.98
CA VAL A 122 4.17 27.38 -10.60
C VAL A 122 5.69 27.45 -10.45
N GLN A 123 6.33 26.37 -9.99
CA GLN A 123 7.75 26.34 -9.65
C GLN A 123 8.58 25.60 -10.70
N HIS A 124 7.96 24.69 -11.45
CA HIS A 124 8.65 23.78 -12.36
C HIS A 124 8.03 23.84 -13.76
N THR A 125 8.88 23.61 -14.77
CA THR A 125 8.40 23.39 -16.14
C THR A 125 7.96 21.94 -16.26
N THR A 126 6.65 21.69 -16.35
CA THR A 126 6.09 20.34 -16.53
C THR A 126 4.77 20.47 -17.29
N THR A 127 4.54 19.63 -18.29
CA THR A 127 3.28 19.58 -19.03
C THR A 127 2.36 18.51 -18.43
N VAL A 128 1.07 18.79 -18.39
CA VAL A 128 0.01 17.83 -18.02
C VAL A 128 -1.14 18.07 -18.98
N HIS A 129 -1.77 17.00 -19.44
CA HIS A 129 -2.97 17.05 -20.27
C HIS A 129 -4.15 16.41 -19.54
N HIS A 130 -5.35 16.63 -20.03
CA HIS A 130 -6.53 15.85 -19.64
C HIS A 130 -7.18 15.26 -20.88
N SER A 131 -7.68 14.02 -20.79
CA SER A 131 -8.41 13.39 -21.88
C SER A 131 -9.78 14.04 -22.05
N ASN A 132 -10.19 14.30 -23.30
CA ASN A 132 -11.53 14.83 -23.61
C ASN A 132 -12.57 13.72 -23.80
N GLU A 133 -12.10 12.48 -23.96
CA GLU A 133 -12.91 11.28 -24.19
C GLU A 133 -12.26 10.08 -23.47
N PRO A 134 -13.01 8.99 -23.22
CA PRO A 134 -12.43 7.76 -22.73
C PRO A 134 -11.40 7.18 -23.71
N PHE A 135 -10.36 6.51 -23.19
CA PHE A 135 -9.35 5.83 -24.01
C PHE A 135 -8.85 4.56 -23.32
N VAL A 136 -8.26 3.66 -24.11
CA VAL A 136 -7.64 2.44 -23.57
C VAL A 136 -6.13 2.62 -23.52
N GLY A 137 -5.55 2.34 -22.35
CA GLY A 137 -4.11 2.27 -22.14
C GLY A 137 -3.70 0.91 -21.56
N TYR A 138 -2.52 0.43 -21.90
CA TYR A 138 -1.97 -0.81 -21.34
C TYR A 138 -1.16 -0.48 -20.08
N VAL A 139 -1.73 -0.76 -18.91
CA VAL A 139 -1.07 -0.47 -17.63
C VAL A 139 0.00 -1.51 -17.36
N ARG A 140 1.26 -1.07 -17.27
CA ARG A 140 2.36 -1.91 -16.84
C ARG A 140 2.54 -1.94 -15.35
N LYS A 141 2.29 -0.80 -14.70
CA LYS A 141 2.44 -0.68 -13.26
C LYS A 141 1.45 0.33 -12.72
N LYS A 142 0.84 0.00 -11.59
CA LYS A 142 0.03 0.93 -10.82
C LYS A 142 0.83 1.37 -9.61
N LEU A 143 1.35 2.59 -9.68
CA LEU A 143 2.11 3.22 -8.61
C LEU A 143 1.12 3.76 -7.58
N VAL A 144 1.35 3.45 -6.31
CA VAL A 144 0.43 3.81 -5.21
C VAL A 144 1.14 4.43 -4.02
N SER A 145 2.48 4.45 -4.03
CA SER A 145 3.30 5.00 -2.95
C SER A 145 4.59 5.62 -3.50
N ALA A 146 4.95 6.80 -2.99
CA ALA A 146 6.24 7.43 -3.25
C ALA A 146 7.36 6.70 -2.48
N PRO A 147 8.44 6.27 -3.16
CA PRO A 147 9.50 5.47 -2.54
C PRO A 147 10.29 6.26 -1.49
N THR A 148 10.71 5.60 -0.41
CA THR A 148 11.83 6.08 0.43
C THR A 148 13.15 5.77 -0.26
N ILE A 149 14.07 6.74 -0.29
CA ILE A 149 15.30 6.67 -1.07
C ILE A 149 16.48 6.80 -0.13
N ALA A 150 17.40 5.85 -0.15
CA ALA A 150 18.72 5.95 0.44
C ALA A 150 19.78 6.17 -0.64
N VAL A 151 20.74 7.04 -0.36
CA VAL A 151 21.93 7.26 -1.20
C VAL A 151 23.16 6.80 -0.43
N PHE A 152 23.91 5.88 -1.00
CA PHE A 152 25.16 5.41 -0.43
C PHE A 152 26.26 6.46 -0.63
N ALA A 153 26.82 6.97 0.47
CA ALA A 153 27.98 7.86 0.48
C ALA A 153 29.26 7.09 0.09
N ASP A 154 29.36 6.78 -1.20
CA ASP A 154 30.42 5.97 -1.80
C ASP A 154 31.62 6.79 -2.33
N GLY A 155 31.59 8.10 -2.09
CA GLY A 155 32.57 9.07 -2.55
C GLY A 155 32.18 9.79 -3.84
N ASN A 156 31.05 9.44 -4.47
CA ASN A 156 30.49 10.07 -5.66
C ASN A 156 28.94 10.15 -5.61
N GLU A 157 28.37 10.12 -4.42
CA GLU A 157 26.95 10.28 -4.13
C GLU A 157 26.34 11.58 -4.68
N ASP A 158 27.17 12.61 -4.94
CA ASP A 158 26.73 13.88 -5.53
C ASP A 158 26.15 13.73 -6.94
N ILE A 159 26.45 12.62 -7.63
CA ILE A 159 25.80 12.25 -8.90
C ILE A 159 24.31 11.95 -8.66
N ALA A 160 24.00 11.11 -7.67
CA ALA A 160 22.62 10.79 -7.29
C ALA A 160 21.87 12.05 -6.85
N PHE A 161 22.51 12.89 -6.03
CA PHE A 161 21.95 14.16 -5.59
C PHE A 161 21.62 15.07 -6.77
N GLY A 162 22.52 15.15 -7.77
CA GLY A 162 22.29 15.90 -9.00
C GLY A 162 21.03 15.44 -9.74
N TYR A 163 20.80 14.14 -9.84
CA TYR A 163 19.62 13.57 -10.51
C TYR A 163 18.33 13.84 -9.75
N LEU A 164 18.33 13.58 -8.44
CA LEU A 164 17.16 13.79 -7.59
C LEU A 164 16.79 15.28 -7.51
N ASN A 165 17.78 16.17 -7.39
CA ASN A 165 17.57 17.61 -7.42
C ASN A 165 17.05 18.10 -8.78
N ALA A 166 17.53 17.55 -9.90
CA ALA A 166 17.03 17.90 -11.23
C ALA A 166 15.56 17.47 -11.44
N ALA A 167 15.15 16.39 -10.76
CA ALA A 167 13.75 15.97 -10.68
C ALA A 167 12.95 16.71 -9.60
N ALA A 168 13.59 17.54 -8.76
CA ALA A 168 13.01 18.15 -7.57
C ALA A 168 12.37 17.14 -6.59
N ILE A 169 12.99 15.96 -6.46
CA ILE A 169 12.63 14.93 -5.48
C ILE A 169 13.47 15.19 -4.21
N PRO A 170 12.85 15.56 -3.08
CA PRO A 170 13.58 15.83 -1.85
C PRO A 170 13.95 14.53 -1.11
N ASP A 171 14.78 14.67 -0.08
CA ASP A 171 15.02 13.61 0.90
C ASP A 171 13.77 13.35 1.78
N SER A 172 13.85 12.40 2.71
CA SER A 172 12.74 12.02 3.60
C SER A 172 12.34 13.13 4.57
N GLN A 173 13.23 14.11 4.83
CA GLN A 173 12.95 15.29 5.63
C GLN A 173 12.33 16.44 4.81
N GLY A 174 12.25 16.29 3.49
CA GLY A 174 11.75 17.31 2.59
C GLY A 174 12.80 18.34 2.16
N ASN A 175 14.08 18.11 2.48
CA ASN A 175 15.17 18.97 2.06
C ASN A 175 15.61 18.63 0.63
N SER A 176 16.14 19.62 -0.09
CA SER A 176 16.92 19.34 -1.30
C SER A 176 18.19 18.57 -0.94
N TRP A 177 18.62 17.67 -1.82
CA TRP A 177 19.85 16.91 -1.62
C TRP A 177 21.07 17.83 -1.69
N PRO A 178 22.18 17.49 -1.01
CA PRO A 178 23.42 18.26 -1.10
C PRO A 178 23.89 18.48 -2.54
N ILE A 179 24.37 19.68 -2.88
CA ILE A 179 24.81 20.00 -4.25
C ILE A 179 26.24 19.48 -4.53
N LYS A 180 26.97 19.12 -3.47
CA LYS A 180 28.36 18.65 -3.54
C LYS A 180 28.56 17.56 -2.52
N LYS A 181 29.50 16.67 -2.82
CA LYS A 181 29.95 15.69 -1.85
C LYS A 181 30.71 16.32 -0.69
N ASP A 182 30.51 15.79 0.51
CA ASP A 182 31.32 16.07 1.69
C ASP A 182 32.52 15.11 1.72
N SER A 183 33.73 15.64 1.89
CA SER A 183 34.95 14.82 1.98
C SER A 183 34.97 13.84 3.15
N SER A 184 34.16 14.07 4.19
CA SER A 184 33.99 13.18 5.34
C SER A 184 32.96 12.07 5.08
N LEU A 185 32.20 12.16 3.98
CA LEU A 185 31.08 11.28 3.65
C LEU A 185 29.94 11.29 4.68
N VAL A 186 29.90 12.31 5.55
CA VAL A 186 28.86 12.48 6.57
C VAL A 186 28.00 13.68 6.21
N TYR A 187 26.67 13.51 6.25
CA TYR A 187 25.71 14.53 5.84
C TYR A 187 24.69 14.83 6.95
N PRO A 188 25.02 15.74 7.88
CA PRO A 188 24.09 16.13 8.93
C PRO A 188 22.78 16.66 8.33
N ASN A 189 21.64 16.23 8.88
CA ASN A 189 20.27 16.55 8.41
C ASN A 189 19.85 15.89 7.09
N HIS A 190 20.64 14.93 6.59
CA HIS A 190 20.23 14.07 5.47
C HIS A 190 20.33 12.60 5.92
N PRO A 191 19.37 12.12 6.73
CA PRO A 191 19.43 10.76 7.31
C PRO A 191 19.40 9.65 6.26
N ASP A 192 18.99 9.99 5.04
CA ASP A 192 18.91 9.10 3.90
C ASP A 192 20.25 8.90 3.18
N VAL A 193 21.30 9.64 3.58
CA VAL A 193 22.65 9.44 3.05
C VAL A 193 23.43 8.53 3.98
N LEU A 194 23.63 7.30 3.55
CA LEU A 194 24.19 6.23 4.38
C LEU A 194 25.68 6.05 4.11
N THR A 195 26.49 5.99 5.17
CA THR A 195 27.91 5.66 5.09
C THR A 195 28.16 4.17 4.92
N VAL A 196 29.40 3.80 4.54
CA VAL A 196 29.85 2.40 4.48
C VAL A 196 29.60 1.67 5.81
N ALA A 197 29.89 2.32 6.93
CA ALA A 197 29.74 1.73 8.26
C ALA A 197 28.27 1.57 8.68
N GLU A 198 27.40 2.50 8.29
CA GLU A 198 25.97 2.40 8.56
C GLU A 198 25.32 1.28 7.76
N ILE A 199 25.66 1.11 6.47
CA ILE A 199 25.13 0.00 5.67
C ILE A 199 25.69 -1.35 6.17
N ALA A 200 26.98 -1.43 6.50
CA ALA A 200 27.60 -2.67 6.96
C ALA A 200 27.08 -3.17 8.32
N GLY A 201 26.52 -2.28 9.14
CA GLY A 201 26.07 -2.65 10.48
C GLY A 201 27.20 -3.05 11.45
N PRO A 202 26.84 -3.43 12.69
CA PRO A 202 27.79 -3.78 13.73
C PRO A 202 28.42 -5.18 13.61
N THR A 203 27.88 -6.10 12.83
CA THR A 203 28.41 -7.47 12.74
C THR A 203 28.71 -7.89 11.31
N THR A 204 29.32 -9.08 11.13
CA THR A 204 29.53 -9.67 9.80
C THR A 204 28.87 -11.05 9.67
N THR A 205 27.91 -11.30 10.55
CA THR A 205 27.22 -12.59 10.69
C THR A 205 25.71 -12.46 10.62
N ASN A 206 25.20 -11.25 10.82
CA ASN A 206 23.82 -10.89 10.62
C ASN A 206 23.79 -9.78 9.57
N HIS A 207 23.37 -10.12 8.35
CA HIS A 207 23.36 -9.20 7.21
C HIS A 207 22.06 -8.37 7.14
N ALA A 208 21.43 -8.17 8.29
CA ALA A 208 20.25 -7.34 8.48
C ALA A 208 20.37 -6.48 9.75
N ASP A 209 21.61 -6.07 10.10
CA ASP A 209 21.86 -5.17 11.24
C ASP A 209 22.40 -3.79 10.84
N GLY A 210 22.57 -3.55 9.54
CA GLY A 210 22.81 -2.23 8.97
C GLY A 210 21.60 -1.30 8.94
N ALA A 211 21.84 -0.05 8.56
CA ALA A 211 20.85 1.02 8.49
C ALA A 211 19.79 0.82 7.39
N LEU A 212 20.00 -0.14 6.47
CA LEU A 212 18.97 -0.57 5.52
C LEU A 212 17.78 -1.22 6.20
N PHE A 213 17.97 -1.68 7.43
CA PHE A 213 16.99 -2.43 8.21
C PHE A 213 16.65 -1.72 9.52
N ASP A 214 15.51 -2.08 10.07
CA ASP A 214 15.18 -1.79 11.46
C ASP A 214 15.67 -2.89 12.41
N ALA A 215 15.34 -2.77 13.70
CA ALA A 215 15.74 -3.74 14.71
C ALA A 215 15.15 -5.16 14.53
N TRP A 216 14.20 -5.36 13.61
CA TRP A 216 13.57 -6.63 13.31
C TRP A 216 13.98 -7.18 11.94
N GLY A 217 14.90 -6.53 11.24
CA GLY A 217 15.35 -6.94 9.91
C GLY A 217 14.35 -6.57 8.79
N ASN A 218 13.44 -5.62 9.01
CA ASN A 218 12.58 -5.12 7.93
C ASN A 218 13.28 -3.96 7.20
N PRO A 219 13.15 -3.86 5.87
CA PRO A 219 13.75 -2.76 5.12
C PRO A 219 13.09 -1.43 5.49
N THR A 220 13.91 -0.40 5.69
CA THR A 220 13.47 0.98 5.98
C THR A 220 13.40 1.85 4.72
N TYR A 221 14.10 1.45 3.67
CA TYR A 221 14.13 2.10 2.37
C TYR A 221 13.44 1.26 1.30
N CYS A 222 12.93 1.93 0.27
CA CYS A 222 12.42 1.29 -0.94
C CYS A 222 13.50 1.24 -2.02
N GLN A 223 14.42 2.20 -2.02
CA GLN A 223 15.47 2.40 -3.02
C GLN A 223 16.82 2.58 -2.32
N LEU A 224 17.85 1.87 -2.77
CA LEU A 224 19.24 2.14 -2.42
C LEU A 224 20.01 2.50 -3.69
N MET A 225 20.79 3.57 -3.65
CA MET A 225 21.48 4.11 -4.81
C MET A 225 22.97 4.25 -4.55
N THR A 226 23.79 3.77 -5.48
CA THR A 226 25.25 3.92 -5.47
C THR A 226 25.74 4.26 -6.87
N MET A 227 26.74 5.12 -6.98
CA MET A 227 27.07 5.81 -8.25
C MET A 227 28.45 5.47 -8.78
N HIS A 228 29.43 5.34 -7.89
CA HIS A 228 30.82 5.03 -8.27
C HIS A 228 31.58 4.59 -7.01
N TRP A 229 31.09 3.55 -6.35
CA TRP A 229 31.83 2.92 -5.27
C TRP A 229 33.09 2.26 -5.82
N SER A 230 34.25 2.71 -5.37
CA SER A 230 35.53 2.24 -5.89
C SER A 230 35.75 0.77 -5.53
N VAL A 231 36.12 -0.03 -6.53
CA VAL A 231 36.40 -1.47 -6.37
C VAL A 231 37.52 -1.79 -5.37
N LYS A 232 38.30 -0.78 -4.97
CA LYS A 232 39.36 -0.92 -3.95
C LYS A 232 38.86 -0.69 -2.53
N ASP A 233 37.71 -0.05 -2.39
CA ASP A 233 37.11 0.37 -1.13
C ASP A 233 35.92 -0.52 -0.75
N VAL A 234 35.76 -1.65 -1.46
CA VAL A 234 34.68 -2.61 -1.24
C VAL A 234 34.80 -3.25 0.12
N VAL A 235 33.68 -3.27 0.84
CA VAL A 235 33.50 -3.97 2.10
C VAL A 235 32.50 -5.10 1.86
N ASP A 236 32.94 -6.35 2.01
CA ASP A 236 32.13 -7.54 1.74
C ASP A 236 30.78 -7.51 2.49
N GLU A 237 30.79 -7.02 3.74
CA GLU A 237 29.60 -6.92 4.57
C GLU A 237 28.53 -5.98 3.98
N VAL A 238 28.94 -4.86 3.38
CA VAL A 238 27.99 -3.95 2.72
C VAL A 238 27.26 -4.66 1.58
N VAL A 239 27.97 -5.50 0.82
CA VAL A 239 27.36 -6.26 -0.29
C VAL A 239 26.47 -7.39 0.26
N ALA A 240 26.84 -8.01 1.38
CA ALA A 240 26.02 -9.00 2.06
C ALA A 240 24.70 -8.38 2.57
N GLU A 241 24.74 -7.21 3.18
CA GLU A 241 23.58 -6.41 3.59
C GLU A 241 22.70 -6.01 2.40
N MET A 242 23.31 -5.59 1.28
CA MET A 242 22.57 -5.34 0.02
C MET A 242 21.85 -6.59 -0.51
N ARG A 243 22.47 -7.76 -0.38
CA ARG A 243 21.87 -9.04 -0.81
C ARG A 243 20.67 -9.41 0.06
N GLU A 244 20.78 -9.24 1.37
CA GLU A 244 19.67 -9.47 2.30
C GLU A 244 18.55 -8.44 2.05
N TYR A 245 18.91 -7.19 1.76
CA TYR A 245 17.93 -6.13 1.47
C TYR A 245 17.09 -6.50 0.24
N LEU A 246 17.72 -7.07 -0.79
CA LEU A 246 17.04 -7.58 -1.99
C LEU A 246 16.21 -8.87 -1.75
N GLN A 247 16.15 -9.42 -0.54
CA GLN A 247 15.15 -10.45 -0.18
C GLN A 247 13.77 -9.85 0.11
N HIS A 248 13.63 -8.53 0.00
CA HIS A 248 12.39 -7.77 0.13
C HIS A 248 12.03 -7.08 -1.21
N PRO A 249 10.79 -6.59 -1.43
CA PRO A 249 10.38 -5.93 -2.68
C PRO A 249 10.94 -4.51 -2.88
N VAL A 250 12.23 -4.35 -2.63
CA VAL A 250 12.99 -3.10 -2.73
C VAL A 250 13.82 -3.08 -4.02
N HIS A 251 14.56 -2.00 -4.23
CA HIS A 251 15.43 -1.85 -5.40
C HIS A 251 16.81 -1.32 -5.04
N LEU A 252 17.81 -1.84 -5.75
CA LEU A 252 19.19 -1.37 -5.74
C LEU A 252 19.55 -0.83 -7.13
N PHE A 253 19.97 0.43 -7.19
CA PHE A 253 20.55 1.02 -8.39
C PHE A 253 22.06 1.21 -8.21
N ALA A 254 22.84 0.70 -9.15
CA ALA A 254 24.28 0.96 -9.22
C ALA A 254 24.69 1.52 -10.59
N GLU A 255 25.61 2.48 -10.60
CA GLU A 255 26.24 3.03 -11.81
C GLU A 255 27.77 2.86 -11.76
N CYS A 256 28.41 2.85 -12.93
CA CYS A 256 29.86 2.91 -13.05
C CYS A 256 30.60 1.81 -12.25
N GLN A 257 31.66 2.17 -11.52
CA GLN A 257 32.43 1.22 -10.70
C GLN A 257 31.61 0.53 -9.61
N ALA A 258 30.49 1.12 -9.17
CA ALA A 258 29.66 0.49 -8.16
C ALA A 258 29.10 -0.85 -8.68
N VAL A 259 28.82 -0.94 -9.98
CA VAL A 259 28.36 -2.18 -10.63
C VAL A 259 29.40 -3.29 -10.46
N ASN A 260 30.68 -3.03 -10.75
CA ASN A 260 31.75 -4.02 -10.58
C ASN A 260 32.03 -4.31 -9.11
N ALA A 261 32.06 -3.28 -8.27
CA ALA A 261 32.25 -3.41 -6.83
C ALA A 261 31.24 -4.37 -6.20
N ILE A 262 29.98 -4.31 -6.65
CA ILE A 262 28.90 -5.18 -6.19
C ILE A 262 28.91 -6.50 -6.93
N GLU A 263 28.73 -6.50 -8.25
CA GLU A 263 28.46 -7.73 -9.00
C GLU A 263 29.64 -8.72 -8.97
N ASN A 264 30.88 -8.23 -8.93
CA ASN A 264 32.07 -9.09 -8.86
C ASN A 264 32.45 -9.52 -7.43
N ASN A 265 31.75 -9.01 -6.41
CA ASN A 265 31.91 -9.45 -5.03
C ASN A 265 31.33 -10.88 -4.83
N PRO A 266 31.91 -11.73 -3.97
CA PRO A 266 31.34 -13.05 -3.64
C PRO A 266 29.91 -13.02 -3.08
N TYR A 267 29.54 -12.00 -2.30
CA TYR A 267 28.17 -11.78 -1.82
C TYR A 267 27.29 -11.06 -2.84
N GLY A 268 27.89 -10.49 -3.88
CA GLY A 268 27.19 -9.87 -5.00
C GLY A 268 26.62 -10.91 -5.95
N ARG A 269 26.91 -10.78 -7.26
CA ARG A 269 26.43 -11.70 -8.30
C ARG A 269 24.90 -11.76 -8.37
N PHE A 270 24.28 -10.59 -8.46
CA PHE A 270 22.82 -10.48 -8.43
C PHE A 270 22.20 -10.79 -9.78
N LEU A 271 22.87 -10.49 -10.89
CA LEU A 271 22.38 -10.74 -12.25
C LEU A 271 23.13 -11.85 -12.99
N THR A 272 24.32 -12.21 -12.51
CA THR A 272 25.25 -13.11 -13.19
C THR A 272 25.86 -14.13 -12.23
N PRO A 273 26.22 -15.33 -12.71
CA PRO A 273 26.85 -16.35 -11.86
C PRO A 273 28.30 -16.02 -11.50
N ASN A 274 29.06 -15.35 -12.37
CA ASN A 274 30.50 -15.13 -12.19
C ASN A 274 30.94 -13.66 -12.35
N GLY A 275 30.00 -12.72 -12.35
CA GLY A 275 30.31 -11.30 -12.47
C GLY A 275 30.48 -10.81 -13.91
N PHE A 276 30.92 -9.56 -14.03
CA PHE A 276 31.18 -8.85 -15.27
C PHE A 276 32.66 -8.69 -15.60
N LEU A 277 32.94 -8.65 -16.91
CA LEU A 277 34.12 -8.07 -17.51
C LEU A 277 33.84 -6.61 -17.86
N ILE A 278 34.79 -5.72 -17.56
CA ILE A 278 34.68 -4.30 -17.91
C ILE A 278 35.11 -4.09 -19.37
N ASP A 279 34.27 -3.41 -20.13
CA ASP A 279 34.50 -3.17 -21.55
C ASP A 279 34.53 -1.67 -21.87
N LYS A 280 34.95 -1.32 -23.08
CA LYS A 280 34.97 0.07 -23.55
C LYS A 280 33.56 0.57 -23.88
N GLU A 281 33.43 1.88 -24.06
CA GLU A 281 32.19 2.50 -24.50
C GLU A 281 31.75 1.95 -25.88
N PRO A 282 30.49 1.49 -26.02
CA PRO A 282 29.92 1.11 -27.31
C PRO A 282 29.89 2.29 -28.28
N SER A 283 30.26 2.07 -29.54
CA SER A 283 30.16 3.11 -30.59
C SER A 283 28.73 3.38 -31.05
N ALA A 284 27.82 2.42 -30.82
CA ALA A 284 26.39 2.49 -31.10
C ALA A 284 25.67 1.45 -30.23
N VAL A 285 24.38 1.65 -29.97
CA VAL A 285 23.57 0.75 -29.14
C VAL A 285 22.33 0.22 -29.85
N THR A 286 21.80 -0.88 -29.33
CA THR A 286 20.48 -1.43 -29.63
C THR A 286 19.64 -1.44 -28.36
N PHE A 287 18.37 -1.09 -28.50
CA PHE A 287 17.39 -1.15 -27.42
C PHE A 287 16.63 -2.47 -27.46
N LEU A 288 16.45 -3.06 -26.30
CA LEU A 288 15.75 -4.32 -26.08
C LEU A 288 14.62 -4.08 -25.07
N ASN A 289 13.59 -4.94 -25.11
CA ASN A 289 12.50 -4.97 -24.12
C ASN A 289 11.86 -3.60 -23.89
N PHE A 290 11.64 -2.85 -24.97
CA PHE A 290 11.20 -1.45 -24.92
C PHE A 290 9.74 -1.26 -24.47
N ASP A 291 9.05 -2.35 -24.16
CA ASP A 291 7.71 -2.38 -23.57
C ASP A 291 7.74 -2.60 -22.04
N LEU A 292 8.93 -2.66 -21.42
CA LEU A 292 9.14 -2.64 -19.98
C LEU A 292 9.38 -1.22 -19.46
N THR A 293 8.94 -0.93 -18.24
CA THR A 293 9.06 0.37 -17.55
C THR A 293 10.51 0.89 -17.50
N PHE A 294 11.49 0.02 -17.26
CA PHE A 294 12.90 0.40 -17.22
C PHE A 294 13.51 0.83 -18.55
N ALA A 295 12.92 0.42 -19.68
CA ALA A 295 13.42 0.74 -21.01
C ALA A 295 12.82 2.05 -21.57
N GLN A 296 11.93 2.71 -20.83
CA GLN A 296 11.16 3.84 -21.33
C GLN A 296 11.99 5.11 -21.53
N LEU A 297 12.22 5.45 -22.80
CA LEU A 297 12.80 6.71 -23.26
C LEU A 297 12.13 7.22 -24.54
N ASP A 298 12.34 8.50 -24.87
CA ASP A 298 11.94 9.11 -26.13
C ASP A 298 12.97 10.19 -26.49
N GLY A 299 13.44 10.23 -27.74
CA GLY A 299 14.53 11.09 -28.19
C GLY A 299 15.88 10.36 -28.32
N PRO A 300 16.95 11.09 -28.67
CA PRO A 300 18.26 10.50 -28.91
C PRO A 300 18.89 10.01 -27.59
N TRP A 301 19.65 8.91 -27.68
CA TRP A 301 20.44 8.35 -26.57
C TRP A 301 21.92 8.67 -26.75
N GLY A 302 22.59 8.96 -25.64
CA GLY A 302 24.03 9.18 -25.59
C GLY A 302 24.62 8.50 -24.37
N ILE A 303 25.66 7.70 -24.58
CA ILE A 303 26.41 7.12 -23.48
C ILE A 303 27.32 8.20 -22.89
N THR A 304 27.48 8.19 -21.58
CA THR A 304 28.54 8.94 -20.92
C THR A 304 29.71 8.01 -20.67
N GLY A 305 30.93 8.45 -21.00
CA GLY A 305 32.14 7.71 -20.66
C GLY A 305 32.29 7.54 -19.14
N GLY A 306 33.43 7.01 -18.70
CA GLY A 306 33.67 6.70 -17.30
C GLY A 306 34.79 5.68 -17.17
N SER A 307 35.07 5.24 -15.95
CA SER A 307 35.96 4.10 -15.74
C SER A 307 35.33 2.79 -16.21
N GLU A 308 34.00 2.68 -16.15
CA GLU A 308 33.24 1.48 -16.53
C GLU A 308 32.01 1.85 -17.39
N PRO A 309 32.20 2.05 -18.71
CA PRO A 309 31.14 2.51 -19.59
C PRO A 309 30.18 1.40 -20.05
N SER A 310 30.61 0.14 -20.05
CA SER A 310 29.76 -1.03 -20.37
C SER A 310 30.34 -2.33 -19.81
N TYR A 311 29.52 -3.38 -19.80
CA TYR A 311 29.82 -4.66 -19.17
C TYR A 311 29.64 -5.82 -20.15
N SER A 312 30.50 -6.83 -20.04
CA SER A 312 30.45 -8.04 -20.84
C SER A 312 30.43 -9.26 -19.91
N LEU A 313 29.78 -10.34 -20.32
CA LEU A 313 29.86 -11.61 -19.59
C LEU A 313 31.15 -12.36 -19.92
N PRO A 314 31.72 -13.11 -18.95
CA PRO A 314 32.75 -14.12 -19.22
C PRO A 314 32.34 -15.09 -20.35
N ALA A 315 33.32 -15.69 -21.01
CA ALA A 315 33.03 -16.60 -22.11
C ALA A 315 32.27 -17.85 -21.63
N GLY A 316 31.07 -18.07 -22.16
CA GLY A 316 30.20 -19.19 -21.80
C GLY A 316 29.17 -18.87 -20.71
N ASP A 317 29.25 -17.69 -20.10
CA ASP A 317 28.29 -17.25 -19.09
C ASP A 317 26.99 -16.71 -19.70
N THR A 318 25.96 -16.70 -18.87
CA THR A 318 24.65 -16.10 -19.15
C THR A 318 24.19 -15.31 -17.93
N TYR A 319 23.32 -14.33 -18.16
CA TYR A 319 22.52 -13.76 -17.08
C TYR A 319 21.60 -14.83 -16.46
N PHE A 320 21.18 -14.64 -15.21
CA PHE A 320 20.18 -15.52 -14.60
C PHE A 320 18.83 -15.45 -15.30
N ASP A 321 18.42 -14.25 -15.70
CA ASP A 321 17.29 -14.00 -16.60
C ASP A 321 17.81 -13.45 -17.93
N LYS A 322 17.32 -14.02 -19.04
CA LYS A 322 17.75 -13.69 -20.41
C LYS A 322 17.32 -12.30 -20.86
N ASP A 323 16.27 -11.73 -20.24
CA ASP A 323 15.66 -10.50 -20.70
C ASP A 323 16.17 -9.26 -19.93
N VAL A 324 17.14 -9.42 -19.01
CA VAL A 324 17.63 -8.33 -18.14
C VAL A 324 18.27 -7.15 -18.85
N VAL A 325 18.72 -7.32 -20.09
CA VAL A 325 19.42 -6.26 -20.82
C VAL A 325 18.43 -5.42 -21.61
N MET A 326 18.51 -4.10 -21.44
CA MET A 326 17.66 -3.11 -22.09
C MET A 326 18.43 -2.30 -23.14
N ILE A 327 19.73 -2.08 -22.92
CA ILE A 327 20.61 -1.37 -23.85
C ILE A 327 21.92 -2.16 -23.97
N THR A 328 22.29 -2.53 -25.19
CA THR A 328 23.53 -3.26 -25.50
C THR A 328 24.20 -2.68 -26.74
N GLN A 329 25.45 -3.06 -27.02
CA GLN A 329 26.13 -2.64 -28.24
C GLN A 329 25.37 -3.10 -29.49
N ALA A 330 25.28 -2.21 -30.48
CA ALA A 330 24.63 -2.53 -31.74
C ALA A 330 25.37 -3.64 -32.51
N GLY A 331 24.63 -4.66 -32.94
CA GLY A 331 25.15 -5.76 -33.73
C GLY A 331 25.89 -6.84 -32.93
N THR A 332 25.86 -6.78 -31.60
CA THR A 332 26.38 -7.84 -30.72
C THR A 332 25.25 -8.56 -29.99
N PRO A 333 25.46 -9.82 -29.55
CA PRO A 333 24.51 -10.49 -28.68
C PRO A 333 24.51 -9.86 -27.28
N VAL A 334 23.42 -10.07 -26.54
CA VAL A 334 23.34 -9.85 -25.09
C VAL A 334 24.53 -10.51 -24.38
N GLY A 335 25.11 -9.82 -23.39
CA GLY A 335 26.33 -10.23 -22.70
C GLY A 335 27.61 -9.66 -23.32
N LYS A 336 27.49 -8.69 -24.23
CA LYS A 336 28.61 -8.00 -24.89
C LYS A 336 28.39 -6.50 -24.93
N GLN A 337 29.17 -5.78 -24.13
CA GLN A 337 29.09 -4.32 -23.98
C GLN A 337 27.67 -3.84 -23.66
N ASP A 338 27.03 -4.51 -22.70
CA ASP A 338 25.73 -4.13 -22.15
C ASP A 338 25.88 -2.86 -21.31
N VAL A 339 24.94 -1.93 -21.47
CA VAL A 339 24.99 -0.59 -20.85
C VAL A 339 23.91 -0.43 -19.80
N TRP A 340 22.72 -0.98 -20.00
CA TRP A 340 21.61 -0.89 -19.07
C TRP A 340 21.03 -2.27 -18.84
N MET A 341 21.13 -2.76 -17.61
CA MET A 341 20.60 -4.05 -17.20
C MET A 341 19.75 -3.91 -15.94
N THR A 342 18.69 -4.71 -15.84
CA THR A 342 17.87 -4.77 -14.64
C THR A 342 17.17 -6.12 -14.51
N GLY A 343 17.08 -6.64 -13.29
CA GLY A 343 16.54 -7.96 -13.02
C GLY A 343 16.20 -8.13 -11.56
N TYR A 344 15.42 -9.17 -11.24
CA TYR A 344 15.29 -9.61 -9.85
C TYR A 344 16.58 -10.32 -9.41
N VAL A 345 16.92 -10.18 -8.13
CA VAL A 345 18.12 -10.82 -7.55
C VAL A 345 18.11 -12.33 -7.84
N ASP A 346 19.26 -12.84 -8.29
CA ASP A 346 19.50 -14.24 -8.67
C ASP A 346 18.57 -14.78 -9.77
N GLY A 347 17.91 -13.89 -10.54
CA GLY A 347 16.86 -14.29 -11.48
C GLY A 347 15.69 -14.99 -10.79
N ALA A 348 15.43 -14.67 -9.52
CA ALA A 348 14.32 -15.22 -8.74
C ALA A 348 12.98 -15.06 -9.46
N CYS A 349 12.88 -14.07 -10.34
CA CYS A 349 11.71 -13.78 -11.14
C CYS A 349 12.07 -13.32 -12.56
N PRO A 350 11.31 -13.77 -13.58
CA PRO A 350 11.43 -13.25 -14.93
C PRO A 350 10.92 -11.81 -14.97
N ILE A 351 11.66 -10.89 -15.59
CA ILE A 351 11.21 -9.50 -15.74
C ILE A 351 10.26 -9.31 -16.92
N VAL A 352 10.43 -10.10 -17.97
CA VAL A 352 9.49 -10.10 -19.09
C VAL A 352 8.31 -10.96 -18.69
N TYR A 353 7.21 -10.25 -18.52
CA TYR A 353 5.91 -10.89 -18.58
C TYR A 353 5.77 -11.52 -19.95
N THR A 354 5.80 -12.85 -20.02
CA THR A 354 5.30 -13.50 -21.23
C THR A 354 3.82 -13.18 -21.24
N ILE A 355 3.44 -12.17 -22.04
CA ILE A 355 2.04 -11.90 -22.34
C ILE A 355 1.55 -13.21 -22.92
N GLY A 356 0.83 -13.97 -22.10
CA GLY A 356 0.10 -15.10 -22.61
C GLY A 356 -0.69 -14.58 -23.79
N MET A 357 -0.52 -15.20 -24.96
CA MET A 357 -1.43 -14.94 -26.07
C MET A 357 -2.87 -14.93 -25.52
N PRO A 358 -3.79 -14.10 -26.05
CA PRO A 358 -5.14 -13.99 -25.52
C PRO A 358 -5.72 -15.37 -25.17
N GLY A 359 -5.90 -15.64 -23.86
CA GLY A 359 -6.38 -16.93 -23.33
C GLY A 359 -5.36 -17.85 -22.67
N ALA A 360 -4.06 -17.54 -22.65
CA ALA A 360 -3.09 -18.26 -21.83
C ALA A 360 -3.10 -17.72 -20.40
N PRO A 361 -3.21 -18.59 -19.38
CA PRO A 361 -3.20 -18.16 -17.99
C PRO A 361 -1.88 -17.46 -17.73
N VAL A 362 -2.04 -16.23 -17.28
CA VAL A 362 -0.95 -15.41 -16.86
C VAL A 362 -0.36 -16.03 -15.59
N GLN A 363 0.75 -16.75 -15.75
CA GLN A 363 1.49 -17.31 -14.62
C GLN A 363 2.65 -16.40 -14.27
N ASN A 364 2.37 -15.29 -13.60
CA ASN A 364 3.41 -14.69 -12.77
C ASN A 364 3.30 -15.33 -11.38
N THR A 365 4.00 -16.46 -11.25
CA THR A 365 4.22 -17.13 -9.96
C THR A 365 5.20 -16.37 -9.08
N CYS A 366 5.75 -15.26 -9.57
CA CYS A 366 6.62 -14.43 -8.77
C CYS A 366 5.79 -13.61 -7.79
N GLN A 367 5.70 -14.18 -6.60
CA GLN A 367 5.32 -13.44 -5.41
C GLN A 367 6.31 -12.29 -5.28
N SER A 368 5.78 -11.07 -5.33
CA SER A 368 6.44 -9.77 -5.26
C SER A 368 7.16 -9.54 -3.92
N ALA A 369 7.89 -10.53 -3.43
CA ALA A 369 8.61 -10.50 -2.16
C ALA A 369 10.10 -10.26 -2.34
N VAL A 370 10.65 -10.41 -3.55
CA VAL A 370 12.08 -10.23 -3.84
C VAL A 370 12.36 -8.91 -4.55
N GLY A 371 13.58 -8.42 -4.35
CA GLY A 371 14.03 -7.12 -4.82
C GLY A 371 14.63 -7.17 -6.21
N LYS A 372 14.75 -5.99 -6.81
CA LYS A 372 15.34 -5.79 -8.13
C LYS A 372 16.66 -5.05 -8.02
N VAL A 373 17.56 -5.36 -8.94
CA VAL A 373 18.78 -4.61 -9.16
C VAL A 373 18.79 -3.98 -10.55
N SER A 374 19.37 -2.80 -10.65
CA SER A 374 19.61 -2.10 -11.90
C SER A 374 21.04 -1.63 -11.99
N TYR A 375 21.68 -1.89 -13.13
CA TYR A 375 23.06 -1.52 -13.41
C TYR A 375 23.13 -0.66 -14.66
N LEU A 376 23.70 0.54 -14.50
CA LEU A 376 23.92 1.49 -15.59
C LEU A 376 25.42 1.70 -15.80
N GLY A 377 25.90 1.44 -17.02
CA GLY A 377 27.24 1.79 -17.45
C GLY A 377 27.38 3.29 -17.70
N GLY A 378 28.60 3.79 -17.59
CA GLY A 378 28.93 5.20 -17.74
C GLY A 378 29.18 5.89 -16.40
N HIS A 379 29.50 7.17 -16.43
CA HIS A 379 29.77 7.97 -15.24
C HIS A 379 29.10 9.34 -15.34
N ALA A 380 28.14 9.61 -14.47
CA ALA A 380 27.54 10.94 -14.30
C ALA A 380 26.93 11.48 -15.60
N TYR A 381 25.85 10.84 -16.07
CA TYR A 381 24.93 11.39 -17.07
C TYR A 381 24.51 12.84 -16.74
N ASP A 382 24.17 13.63 -17.76
CA ASP A 382 23.85 15.05 -17.57
C ASP A 382 22.37 15.27 -17.22
N THR A 383 22.08 16.42 -16.63
CA THR A 383 20.72 16.85 -16.25
C THR A 383 20.20 17.98 -17.14
N LYS A 384 20.73 18.09 -18.37
CA LYS A 384 20.49 19.24 -19.25
C LYS A 384 19.20 19.07 -20.05
N VAL A 385 18.46 20.17 -20.17
CA VAL A 385 17.25 20.23 -21.00
C VAL A 385 17.43 21.29 -22.10
N PRO A 386 16.77 21.15 -23.27
CA PRO A 386 15.83 20.08 -23.66
C PRO A 386 16.52 18.72 -23.87
N ILE A 387 15.87 17.61 -23.49
CA ILE A 387 16.44 16.25 -23.62
C ILE A 387 16.69 15.88 -25.10
N SER A 388 15.86 16.35 -26.02
CA SER A 388 16.02 16.14 -27.46
C SER A 388 17.37 16.63 -28.02
N GLN A 389 18.02 17.57 -27.32
CA GLN A 389 19.33 18.14 -27.68
C GLN A 389 20.47 17.66 -26.77
N ASN A 390 20.14 16.98 -25.67
CA ASN A 390 21.08 16.50 -24.67
C ASN A 390 20.90 14.99 -24.51
N PRO A 391 21.41 14.19 -25.46
CA PRO A 391 21.14 12.74 -25.52
C PRO A 391 21.63 11.97 -24.29
N LYS A 392 22.59 12.51 -23.53
CA LYS A 392 23.06 11.93 -22.27
C LYS A 392 22.06 12.07 -21.13
N THR A 393 21.07 12.96 -21.22
CA THR A 393 20.10 13.17 -20.14
C THR A 393 19.15 11.99 -20.00
N GLN A 394 19.08 11.14 -21.04
CA GLN A 394 18.36 9.88 -20.97
C GLN A 394 18.91 8.92 -19.92
N GLY A 395 20.21 8.96 -19.58
CA GLY A 395 20.75 8.15 -18.49
C GLY A 395 20.18 8.58 -17.14
N THR A 396 20.07 9.89 -16.89
CA THR A 396 19.34 10.41 -15.72
C THR A 396 17.86 10.01 -15.75
N ARG A 397 17.21 10.02 -16.91
CA ARG A 397 15.83 9.51 -17.03
C ARG A 397 15.74 8.03 -16.65
N ILE A 398 16.67 7.19 -17.09
CA ILE A 398 16.69 5.76 -16.75
C ILE A 398 16.90 5.55 -15.25
N PHE A 399 17.78 6.32 -14.63
CA PHE A 399 17.90 6.37 -13.17
C PHE A 399 16.57 6.74 -12.50
N LEU A 400 15.86 7.76 -13.00
CA LEU A 400 14.56 8.15 -12.44
C LEU A 400 13.45 7.12 -12.71
N ASN A 401 13.51 6.38 -13.82
CA ASN A 401 12.61 5.26 -14.07
C ASN A 401 12.75 4.18 -12.99
N SER A 402 13.98 3.88 -12.55
CA SER A 402 14.22 2.83 -11.56
C SER A 402 13.58 3.13 -10.19
N LEU A 403 13.42 4.41 -9.84
CA LEU A 403 12.73 4.84 -8.62
C LEU A 403 11.30 4.32 -8.53
N PHE A 404 10.56 4.39 -9.64
CA PHE A 404 9.14 4.05 -9.67
C PHE A 404 8.90 2.60 -10.07
N GLU A 405 9.93 1.92 -10.54
CA GLU A 405 9.83 0.51 -10.89
C GLU A 405 10.12 -0.44 -9.72
N ALA A 406 10.55 0.04 -8.56
CA ALA A 406 10.56 -0.83 -7.38
C ALA A 406 9.15 -1.29 -7.02
N ASP A 407 9.02 -2.56 -6.66
CA ASP A 407 7.72 -3.14 -6.35
C ASP A 407 7.12 -2.47 -5.09
N CYS A 408 7.94 -2.00 -4.15
CA CYS A 408 7.52 -1.18 -3.00
C CYS A 408 6.85 0.16 -3.35
N ALA A 409 7.01 0.71 -4.56
CA ALA A 409 6.28 1.89 -5.03
C ALA A 409 4.92 1.55 -5.66
N SER A 410 4.71 0.28 -6.00
CA SER A 410 3.56 -0.22 -6.75
C SER A 410 2.61 -1.09 -5.94
N GLU A 411 1.39 -1.24 -6.45
CA GLU A 411 0.33 -2.04 -5.83
C GLU A 411 0.78 -3.48 -5.48
N GLU A 412 1.63 -4.09 -6.32
CA GLU A 412 2.11 -5.46 -6.15
C GLU A 412 3.02 -5.64 -4.91
N GLY A 413 3.84 -4.65 -4.57
CA GLY A 413 4.76 -4.70 -3.44
C GLY A 413 4.25 -3.97 -2.18
N GLN A 414 2.96 -3.58 -2.14
CA GLN A 414 2.39 -2.95 -0.95
C GLN A 414 2.14 -3.94 0.20
N PRO A 415 2.11 -3.46 1.45
CA PRO A 415 1.55 -4.25 2.53
C PRO A 415 0.04 -4.51 2.35
N LYS A 416 -0.45 -5.61 2.90
CA LYS A 416 -1.88 -5.95 2.94
C LYS A 416 -2.34 -5.87 4.37
N VAL A 417 -2.85 -4.70 4.73
CA VAL A 417 -3.18 -4.36 6.10
C VAL A 417 -4.61 -4.78 6.41
N THR A 418 -4.76 -5.69 7.37
CA THR A 418 -6.06 -6.01 7.97
C THR A 418 -6.02 -5.61 9.43
N MET A 419 -7.07 -4.93 9.87
CA MET A 419 -7.27 -4.56 11.26
C MET A 419 -8.55 -5.21 11.76
N THR A 420 -8.56 -5.67 13.00
CA THR A 420 -9.76 -6.17 13.67
C THR A 420 -9.91 -5.49 15.02
N LEU A 421 -11.15 -5.20 15.39
CA LEU A 421 -11.52 -4.69 16.69
C LEU A 421 -12.51 -5.66 17.34
N ASP A 422 -12.14 -6.19 18.49
CA ASP A 422 -12.96 -7.11 19.27
C ASP A 422 -13.31 -6.49 20.62
N MET A 423 -14.59 -6.65 20.99
CA MET A 423 -15.19 -6.13 22.21
C MET A 423 -16.47 -6.93 22.46
N PRO A 424 -16.76 -7.38 23.70
CA PRO A 424 -18.00 -8.08 24.01
C PRO A 424 -19.22 -7.23 23.64
N ALA A 425 -20.25 -7.82 23.03
CA ALA A 425 -21.47 -7.09 22.70
C ALA A 425 -22.24 -6.63 23.96
N VAL A 426 -22.15 -7.42 25.04
CA VAL A 426 -22.78 -7.15 26.34
C VAL A 426 -21.80 -7.54 27.44
N THR A 427 -21.81 -6.81 28.55
CA THR A 427 -21.10 -7.15 29.79
C THR A 427 -22.01 -6.88 30.99
N ASN A 428 -21.96 -7.75 32.00
CA ASN A 428 -22.66 -7.57 33.27
C ASN A 428 -21.73 -7.10 34.40
N THR A 429 -20.44 -6.93 34.09
CA THR A 429 -19.46 -6.30 34.98
C THR A 429 -19.18 -4.89 34.49
N PRO A 430 -18.87 -3.94 35.38
CA PRO A 430 -18.50 -2.58 34.97
C PRO A 430 -17.07 -2.53 34.39
N GLU A 431 -16.58 -3.63 33.83
CA GLU A 431 -15.28 -3.76 33.20
C GLU A 431 -15.48 -4.44 31.84
N THR A 432 -14.78 -3.95 30.83
CA THR A 432 -14.73 -4.55 29.48
C THR A 432 -13.34 -4.42 28.91
N THR A 433 -12.92 -5.40 28.11
CA THR A 433 -11.64 -5.36 27.40
C THR A 433 -11.89 -5.22 25.91
N VAL A 434 -11.22 -4.24 25.31
CA VAL A 434 -11.15 -4.05 23.87
C VAL A 434 -9.82 -4.63 23.38
N THR A 435 -9.86 -5.50 22.37
CA THR A 435 -8.67 -6.02 21.70
C THR A 435 -8.62 -5.48 20.28
N VAL A 436 -7.50 -4.85 19.91
CA VAL A 436 -7.20 -4.43 18.54
C VAL A 436 -6.06 -5.27 18.00
N THR A 437 -6.22 -5.80 16.79
CA THR A 437 -5.18 -6.55 16.10
C THR A 437 -4.93 -5.91 14.74
N LEU A 438 -3.66 -5.64 14.42
CA LEU A 438 -3.20 -5.15 13.13
C LEU A 438 -2.29 -6.20 12.53
N VAL A 439 -2.59 -6.64 11.31
CA VAL A 439 -1.82 -7.66 10.59
C VAL A 439 -1.39 -7.11 9.24
N ASN A 440 -0.14 -7.33 8.88
CA ASN A 440 0.34 -7.18 7.51
C ASN A 440 0.52 -8.55 6.85
N ALA A 441 -0.34 -8.88 5.90
CA ALA A 441 -0.25 -10.10 5.11
C ALA A 441 0.37 -9.87 3.71
N GLY A 442 0.87 -8.66 3.44
CA GLY A 442 1.44 -8.30 2.15
C GLY A 442 2.97 -8.32 2.17
N PRO A 443 3.60 -8.31 0.98
CA PRO A 443 5.05 -8.34 0.87
C PRO A 443 5.73 -7.03 1.29
N GLY A 444 5.03 -5.90 1.23
CA GLY A 444 5.56 -4.61 1.64
C GLY A 444 5.62 -4.44 3.16
N VAL A 445 6.23 -3.35 3.62
CA VAL A 445 6.37 -2.99 5.04
C VAL A 445 5.43 -1.86 5.44
N LEU A 446 4.91 -1.87 6.67
CA LEU A 446 4.22 -0.73 7.28
C LEU A 446 5.25 0.05 8.08
N LEU A 447 5.65 1.20 7.58
CA LEU A 447 6.56 2.10 8.28
C LEU A 447 5.78 2.95 9.29
N LYS A 448 6.35 3.14 10.47
CA LYS A 448 5.79 3.95 11.57
C LYS A 448 4.29 3.71 11.80
N PRO A 449 3.83 2.45 11.96
CA PRO A 449 2.42 2.22 12.18
C PRO A 449 2.02 2.78 13.55
N GLN A 450 0.89 3.47 13.57
CA GLN A 450 0.23 3.99 14.75
C GLN A 450 -1.14 3.36 14.81
N VAL A 451 -1.51 2.78 15.95
CA VAL A 451 -2.87 2.29 16.19
C VAL A 451 -3.53 3.22 17.18
N THR A 452 -4.67 3.78 16.81
CA THR A 452 -5.44 4.71 17.64
C THR A 452 -6.78 4.10 17.99
N VAL A 453 -7.14 4.13 19.27
CA VAL A 453 -8.47 3.76 19.77
C VAL A 453 -9.11 4.98 20.42
N LEU A 454 -10.26 5.40 19.87
CA LEU A 454 -11.16 6.38 20.45
C LEU A 454 -12.24 5.64 21.26
N HIS A 455 -12.65 6.18 22.40
CA HIS A 455 -13.69 5.58 23.23
C HIS A 455 -14.70 6.60 23.76
N SER A 456 -15.84 6.14 24.28
CA SER A 456 -16.83 7.00 24.94
C SER A 456 -16.27 7.65 26.21
N THR A 457 -16.79 8.84 26.56
CA THR A 457 -16.33 9.64 27.73
C THR A 457 -16.46 8.91 29.06
N ASP A 458 -17.45 8.02 29.19
CA ASP A 458 -17.73 7.29 30.43
C ASP A 458 -16.95 5.97 30.51
N MET A 459 -15.98 5.74 29.61
CA MET A 459 -15.03 4.62 29.66
C MET A 459 -13.70 5.13 30.24
N ILE A 460 -13.31 4.62 31.41
CA ILE A 460 -12.06 4.99 32.09
C ILE A 460 -11.04 3.88 31.85
N VAL A 461 -9.90 4.21 31.27
CA VAL A 461 -8.81 3.26 31.02
C VAL A 461 -8.23 2.78 32.35
N THR A 462 -8.28 1.48 32.63
CA THR A 462 -7.72 0.88 33.86
C THR A 462 -6.44 0.09 33.62
N ALA A 463 -6.29 -0.50 32.44
CA ALA A 463 -5.08 -1.21 32.03
C ALA A 463 -4.95 -1.23 30.51
N GLY A 464 -3.74 -1.44 29.99
CA GLY A 464 -3.53 -1.69 28.57
C GLY A 464 -2.17 -2.30 28.26
N THR A 465 -1.99 -2.74 27.02
CA THR A 465 -0.70 -3.21 26.51
C THR A 465 0.26 -2.03 26.37
N GLU A 466 1.23 -1.91 27.25
CA GLU A 466 2.23 -0.84 27.21
C GLU A 466 3.36 -1.11 26.17
N PRO A 467 4.00 -0.06 25.62
CA PRO A 467 3.75 1.36 25.87
C PRO A 467 2.60 1.92 25.03
N TYR A 468 1.71 2.71 25.63
CA TYR A 468 0.74 3.56 24.91
C TYR A 468 0.75 5.00 25.42
N VAL A 469 0.27 5.93 24.58
CA VAL A 469 0.00 7.32 24.96
C VAL A 469 -1.51 7.49 25.11
N TYR A 470 -1.96 7.98 26.27
CA TYR A 470 -3.36 8.28 26.53
C TYR A 470 -3.59 9.80 26.62
N GLU A 471 -4.47 10.31 25.77
CA GLU A 471 -4.89 11.70 25.71
C GLU A 471 -6.33 11.79 26.27
N GLU A 472 -6.45 11.96 27.59
CA GLU A 472 -7.73 11.90 28.32
C GLU A 472 -8.78 12.89 27.80
N ALA A 473 -8.34 14.10 27.39
CA ALA A 473 -9.22 15.14 26.85
C ALA A 473 -9.94 14.72 25.56
N ASP A 474 -9.30 13.86 24.75
CA ASP A 474 -9.79 13.40 23.45
C ASP A 474 -10.28 11.95 23.48
N GLN A 475 -10.28 11.31 24.67
CA GLN A 475 -10.65 9.89 24.87
C GLN A 475 -9.90 8.97 23.89
N LYS A 476 -8.59 9.21 23.76
CA LYS A 476 -7.76 8.66 22.70
C LYS A 476 -6.56 7.93 23.26
N LEU A 477 -6.43 6.65 22.91
CA LEU A 477 -5.21 5.86 23.10
C LEU A 477 -4.46 5.72 21.78
N THR A 478 -3.13 5.82 21.82
CA THR A 478 -2.27 5.58 20.65
C THR A 478 -1.09 4.68 21.00
N TRP A 479 -0.88 3.63 20.21
CA TRP A 479 0.36 2.85 20.19
C TRP A 479 1.22 3.28 19.02
N GLU A 480 2.47 3.64 19.30
CA GLU A 480 3.52 3.79 18.30
C GLU A 480 4.19 2.42 18.12
N LEU A 481 4.06 1.85 16.94
CA LEU A 481 4.52 0.50 16.67
C LEU A 481 5.88 0.51 15.95
N PRO A 482 6.65 -0.57 16.10
CA PRO A 482 7.74 -0.84 15.18
C PRO A 482 7.25 -1.06 13.74
N VAL A 483 8.16 -1.10 12.77
CA VAL A 483 7.77 -1.48 11.40
C VAL A 483 7.16 -2.88 11.44
N LEU A 484 6.08 -3.07 10.69
CA LEU A 484 5.48 -4.39 10.50
C LEU A 484 5.76 -4.86 9.07
N GLY A 485 6.74 -5.76 8.92
CA GLY A 485 7.00 -6.46 7.67
C GLY A 485 5.96 -7.52 7.33
N ASN A 486 6.26 -8.32 6.30
CA ASN A 486 5.39 -9.40 5.85
C ASN A 486 5.13 -10.42 6.97
N GLY A 487 3.86 -10.69 7.26
CA GLY A 487 3.43 -11.55 8.36
C GLY A 487 3.48 -10.88 9.74
N GLY A 488 3.87 -9.61 9.82
CA GLY A 488 3.92 -8.84 11.06
C GLY A 488 2.54 -8.69 11.69
N VAL A 489 2.46 -8.91 13.01
CA VAL A 489 1.23 -8.80 13.79
C VAL A 489 1.47 -7.94 15.03
N PHE A 490 0.60 -6.97 15.25
CA PHE A 490 0.44 -6.29 16.54
C PHE A 490 -0.91 -6.68 17.15
N THR A 491 -0.93 -6.91 18.47
CA THR A 491 -2.16 -7.07 19.24
C THR A 491 -2.05 -6.22 20.50
N GLY A 492 -2.93 -5.23 20.62
CA GLY A 492 -3.07 -4.37 21.78
C GLY A 492 -4.39 -4.67 22.50
N GLN A 493 -4.36 -4.65 23.82
CA GLN A 493 -5.54 -4.77 24.66
C GLN A 493 -5.67 -3.53 25.54
N ILE A 494 -6.90 -3.08 25.76
CA ILE A 494 -7.25 -2.02 26.69
C ILE A 494 -8.42 -2.49 27.54
N THR A 495 -8.27 -2.41 28.85
CA THR A 495 -9.37 -2.64 29.79
C THR A 495 -9.93 -1.29 30.22
N PHE A 496 -11.25 -1.17 30.14
CA PHE A 496 -12.01 -0.01 30.54
C PHE A 496 -12.89 -0.34 31.74
N GLN A 497 -12.86 0.53 32.74
CA GLN A 497 -13.91 0.67 33.72
C GLN A 497 -15.06 1.45 33.09
N LEU A 498 -16.25 0.88 33.09
CA LEU A 498 -17.48 1.47 32.61
C LEU A 498 -18.17 2.22 33.75
N GLY A 499 -18.77 3.37 33.42
CA GLY A 499 -19.61 4.17 34.31
C GLY A 499 -20.97 3.53 34.62
N GLU A 500 -22.05 4.29 34.44
CA GLU A 500 -23.42 3.81 34.67
C GLU A 500 -23.89 2.83 33.56
N PRO A 501 -24.88 1.96 33.82
CA PRO A 501 -25.42 1.08 32.79
C PRO A 501 -25.78 1.84 31.50
N GLY A 502 -25.35 1.33 30.35
CA GLY A 502 -25.48 2.06 29.08
C GLY A 502 -24.68 1.45 27.93
N LEU A 503 -24.75 2.12 26.78
CA LEU A 503 -24.05 1.73 25.56
C LEU A 503 -22.71 2.47 25.45
N TYR A 504 -21.65 1.71 25.22
CA TYR A 504 -20.28 2.18 25.14
C TYR A 504 -19.68 1.83 23.79
N ILE A 505 -18.98 2.76 23.15
CA ILE A 505 -18.44 2.57 21.80
C ILE A 505 -16.92 2.77 21.83
N ALA A 506 -16.20 1.86 21.20
CA ALA A 506 -14.79 2.00 20.87
C ALA A 506 -14.62 2.02 19.34
N THR A 507 -13.77 2.91 18.84
CA THR A 507 -13.43 3.01 17.42
C THR A 507 -11.92 2.93 17.24
N ALA A 508 -11.45 1.94 16.49
CA ALA A 508 -10.04 1.77 16.17
C ALA A 508 -9.74 2.23 14.75
N SER A 509 -8.57 2.84 14.56
CA SER A 509 -7.98 3.11 13.25
C SER A 509 -6.47 2.95 13.33
N SER A 510 -5.82 2.86 12.18
CA SER A 510 -4.36 2.86 12.11
C SER A 510 -3.88 3.78 11.02
N LEU A 511 -2.92 4.64 11.37
CA LEU A 511 -2.13 5.48 10.47
C LEU A 511 -0.77 4.80 10.27
N TYR A 512 -0.29 4.71 9.05
CA TYR A 512 1.03 4.17 8.75
C TYR A 512 1.57 4.83 7.48
N THR A 513 2.83 4.58 7.13
CA THR A 513 3.38 5.00 5.84
C THR A 513 3.85 3.81 5.02
N VAL A 514 3.75 3.92 3.70
CA VAL A 514 4.46 3.04 2.76
C VAL A 514 5.35 3.92 1.89
N GLY A 515 6.66 3.67 1.94
CA GLY A 515 7.62 4.70 1.56
C GLY A 515 7.34 5.99 2.35
N VAL A 516 7.17 7.11 1.64
CA VAL A 516 6.82 8.40 2.26
C VAL A 516 5.32 8.74 2.20
N THR A 517 4.48 7.78 1.79
CA THR A 517 3.04 8.01 1.55
C THR A 517 2.23 7.61 2.79
N PRO A 518 1.52 8.54 3.44
CA PRO A 518 0.61 8.21 4.53
C PRO A 518 -0.56 7.38 4.05
N LYS A 519 -0.94 6.38 4.85
CA LYS A 519 -2.07 5.49 4.64
C LYS A 519 -2.87 5.39 5.94
N VAL A 520 -4.18 5.24 5.81
CA VAL A 520 -5.08 5.05 6.93
C VAL A 520 -5.95 3.83 6.68
N THR A 521 -6.13 2.98 7.69
CA THR A 521 -7.13 1.92 7.64
C THR A 521 -8.53 2.52 7.81
N LEU A 522 -9.55 1.83 7.29
CA LEU A 522 -10.93 2.21 7.57
C LEU A 522 -11.18 2.09 9.09
N PRO A 523 -11.80 3.11 9.73
CA PRO A 523 -12.17 3.01 11.13
C PRO A 523 -13.11 1.84 11.38
N LEU A 524 -12.86 1.08 12.45
CA LEU A 524 -13.70 -0.01 12.90
C LEU A 524 -14.32 0.38 14.24
N SER A 525 -15.65 0.33 14.34
CA SER A 525 -16.36 0.61 15.59
C SER A 525 -17.00 -0.65 16.16
N LYS A 526 -16.93 -0.81 17.47
CA LYS A 526 -17.63 -1.83 18.24
C LYS A 526 -18.32 -1.18 19.43
N ALA A 527 -19.42 -1.79 19.86
CA ALA A 527 -20.15 -1.34 21.02
C ALA A 527 -20.31 -2.47 22.03
N THR A 528 -20.29 -2.13 23.31
CA THR A 528 -20.68 -3.00 24.42
C THR A 528 -21.82 -2.34 25.18
N GLU A 529 -22.85 -3.10 25.52
CA GLU A 529 -23.85 -2.68 26.50
C GLU A 529 -23.41 -3.16 27.87
N TYR A 530 -23.22 -2.22 28.81
CA TYR A 530 -23.08 -2.57 30.21
C TYR A 530 -24.46 -2.61 30.86
N ASN A 531 -24.88 -3.80 31.24
CA ASN A 531 -26.14 -4.01 31.95
C ASN A 531 -25.89 -4.94 33.14
N PRO A 532 -25.79 -4.42 34.38
CA PRO A 532 -25.54 -5.24 35.57
C PRO A 532 -26.71 -6.19 35.90
N LEU A 533 -27.88 -5.97 35.28
CA LEU A 533 -29.05 -6.84 35.38
C LEU A 533 -29.14 -7.86 34.24
N ALA A 534 -28.23 -7.82 33.25
CA ALA A 534 -28.15 -8.84 32.22
C ALA A 534 -27.77 -10.16 32.88
N ASN A 535 -28.78 -11.00 33.11
CA ASN A 535 -28.60 -12.36 33.55
C ASN A 535 -27.94 -13.14 32.41
N PRO A 536 -26.71 -13.67 32.56
CA PRO A 536 -26.05 -14.44 31.51
C PRO A 536 -26.81 -15.73 31.13
N ASP A 537 -27.82 -16.11 31.92
CA ASP A 537 -28.71 -17.25 31.67
C ASP A 537 -29.98 -16.90 30.88
N CYS A 538 -30.25 -15.63 30.57
CA CYS A 538 -31.34 -15.22 29.66
C CYS A 538 -30.75 -14.91 28.28
N PRO A 539 -30.91 -15.79 27.26
CA PRO A 539 -30.44 -15.50 25.91
C PRO A 539 -31.08 -14.20 25.38
N ASN A 540 -30.33 -13.42 24.60
CA ASN A 540 -30.80 -12.15 24.04
C ASN A 540 -32.17 -12.31 23.37
N GLY A 541 -33.20 -11.68 23.95
CA GLY A 541 -34.56 -11.76 23.47
C GLY A 541 -35.45 -12.73 24.25
N ASP A 542 -34.99 -13.33 25.35
CA ASP A 542 -35.80 -14.00 26.36
C ASP A 542 -36.15 -13.01 27.49
N ILE A 543 -37.25 -12.28 27.32
CA ILE A 543 -37.71 -11.24 28.24
C ILE A 543 -38.59 -11.86 29.33
N ASN A 544 -39.21 -13.01 29.06
CA ASN A 544 -40.06 -13.69 30.03
C ASN A 544 -39.29 -14.67 30.95
N GLY A 545 -38.01 -14.94 30.67
CA GLY A 545 -37.11 -15.78 31.46
C GLY A 545 -37.32 -17.29 31.25
N ASP A 546 -37.92 -17.70 30.13
CA ASP A 546 -38.22 -19.10 29.81
C ASP A 546 -37.13 -19.82 29.01
N THR A 547 -36.01 -19.14 28.74
CA THR A 547 -34.84 -19.57 27.96
C THR A 547 -35.04 -19.69 26.45
N GLU A 548 -36.21 -19.33 25.93
CA GLU A 548 -36.48 -19.22 24.50
C GLU A 548 -36.57 -17.74 24.10
N SER A 549 -36.15 -17.39 22.88
CA SER A 549 -36.41 -16.07 22.31
C SER A 549 -37.46 -16.22 21.22
N ASN A 550 -38.71 -15.94 21.57
CA ASN A 550 -39.88 -16.19 20.75
C ASN A 550 -40.85 -14.99 20.76
N VAL A 551 -42.05 -15.19 20.21
CA VAL A 551 -43.07 -14.13 20.09
C VAL A 551 -43.55 -13.63 21.46
N LEU A 552 -43.49 -14.46 22.50
CA LEU A 552 -43.85 -14.10 23.87
C LEU A 552 -42.95 -13.00 24.42
N ASP A 553 -41.67 -13.02 24.06
CA ASP A 553 -40.71 -12.01 24.50
C ASP A 553 -40.95 -10.66 23.85
N VAL A 554 -41.28 -10.65 22.56
CA VAL A 554 -41.65 -9.43 21.84
C VAL A 554 -42.92 -8.81 22.43
N GLN A 555 -43.92 -9.64 22.77
CA GLN A 555 -45.12 -9.18 23.46
C GLN A 555 -44.82 -8.67 24.87
N CYS A 556 -43.95 -9.36 25.61
CA CYS A 556 -43.50 -8.92 26.92
C CYS A 556 -42.78 -7.56 26.88
N LEU A 557 -41.92 -7.34 25.88
CA LEU A 557 -41.29 -6.04 25.64
C LEU A 557 -42.33 -4.95 25.37
N LEU A 558 -43.32 -5.26 24.53
CA LEU A 558 -44.37 -4.33 24.16
C LEU A 558 -45.20 -3.91 25.39
N LEU A 559 -45.59 -4.88 26.22
CA LEU A 559 -46.33 -4.63 27.47
C LEU A 559 -45.51 -3.84 28.50
N LEU A 560 -44.20 -4.11 28.60
CA LEU A 560 -43.27 -3.33 29.43
C LEU A 560 -43.17 -1.87 28.97
N VAL A 561 -43.03 -1.64 27.67
CA VAL A 561 -42.98 -0.30 27.08
C VAL A 561 -44.31 0.43 27.31
N LEU A 562 -45.45 -0.25 27.17
CA LEU A 562 -46.77 0.35 27.38
C LEU A 562 -47.04 0.71 28.84
N ASN A 563 -46.65 -0.14 29.79
CA ASN A 563 -46.71 0.17 31.21
C ASN A 563 -45.86 1.40 31.57
N SER A 564 -44.76 1.65 30.85
CA SER A 564 -43.92 2.82 31.06
C SER A 564 -44.52 4.13 30.53
N LEU A 565 -45.59 4.07 29.72
CA LEU A 565 -46.19 5.22 29.03
C LEU A 565 -47.49 5.77 29.67
N GLY A 566 -48.07 5.13 30.70
CA GLY A 566 -49.09 5.78 31.55
C GLY A 566 -50.07 4.89 32.35
N ASP A 567 -50.21 5.22 33.65
CA ASP A 567 -51.26 5.03 34.69
C ASP A 567 -52.32 3.89 34.67
N GLY A 568 -52.25 2.92 33.76
CA GLY A 568 -53.09 1.71 33.80
C GLY A 568 -52.54 0.63 34.74
N THR A 569 -53.43 -0.18 35.32
CA THR A 569 -53.06 -1.38 36.10
C THR A 569 -52.06 -2.24 35.33
N PRO A 570 -50.95 -2.68 35.96
CA PRO A 570 -49.89 -3.40 35.26
C PRO A 570 -50.45 -4.69 34.67
N LEU A 571 -50.41 -4.81 33.34
CA LEU A 571 -50.50 -6.11 32.69
C LEU A 571 -49.19 -6.82 33.02
N GLU A 572 -49.26 -7.82 33.91
CA GLU A 572 -48.12 -8.71 34.18
C GLU A 572 -47.83 -9.50 32.91
N CYS A 573 -46.54 -9.63 32.56
CA CYS A 573 -46.06 -10.59 31.57
C CYS A 573 -46.57 -11.98 31.96
N ASN A 574 -47.65 -12.42 31.32
CA ASN A 574 -48.25 -13.70 31.62
C ASN A 574 -47.42 -14.75 30.90
N THR A 575 -46.66 -15.56 31.66
CA THR A 575 -45.88 -16.69 31.14
C THR A 575 -46.78 -17.82 30.61
N ASN A 576 -48.10 -17.67 30.71
CA ASN A 576 -49.06 -18.60 30.17
C ASN A 576 -49.30 -18.29 28.68
N SER A 577 -48.72 -19.12 27.81
CA SER A 577 -48.79 -18.97 26.35
C SER A 577 -50.20 -18.75 25.80
N SER A 578 -51.23 -19.31 26.46
CA SER A 578 -52.63 -19.09 26.08
C SER A 578 -53.11 -17.62 26.09
N ALA A 579 -52.45 -16.70 26.81
CA ALA A 579 -52.79 -15.28 26.81
C ALA A 579 -52.11 -14.47 25.69
N ALA A 580 -51.15 -15.07 24.99
CA ALA A 580 -50.36 -14.45 23.93
C ALA A 580 -50.96 -14.62 22.53
N ASP A 581 -51.84 -15.60 22.37
CA ASP A 581 -52.61 -15.82 21.14
C ASP A 581 -53.81 -14.87 21.12
N LEU A 582 -53.55 -13.60 20.75
CA LEU A 582 -54.56 -12.54 20.80
C LEU A 582 -55.67 -12.73 19.77
N ASN A 583 -55.45 -13.57 18.76
CA ASN A 583 -56.43 -13.88 17.73
C ASN A 583 -57.11 -15.25 17.93
N CYS A 584 -56.71 -16.02 18.96
CA CYS A 584 -57.26 -17.32 19.32
C CYS A 584 -57.11 -18.42 18.23
N ASP A 585 -56.13 -18.33 17.31
CA ASP A 585 -55.90 -19.32 16.22
C ASP A 585 -55.02 -20.52 16.62
N GLY A 586 -54.48 -20.51 17.84
CA GLY A 586 -53.59 -21.52 18.40
C GLY A 586 -52.13 -21.39 17.95
N ALA A 587 -51.76 -20.34 17.21
CA ALA A 587 -50.43 -20.14 16.65
C ALA A 587 -49.85 -18.75 17.02
N TYR A 588 -48.81 -18.74 17.86
CA TYR A 588 -48.11 -17.51 18.25
C TYR A 588 -47.30 -16.92 17.09
N ASN A 589 -47.84 -15.91 16.40
CA ASN A 589 -47.23 -15.42 15.17
C ASN A 589 -47.28 -13.88 15.05
N ILE A 590 -46.87 -13.36 13.89
CA ILE A 590 -46.74 -11.91 13.68
C ILE A 590 -48.10 -11.18 13.74
N THR A 591 -49.20 -11.91 13.51
CA THR A 591 -50.57 -11.41 13.63
C THR A 591 -50.86 -11.01 15.06
N ASP A 592 -50.45 -11.81 16.04
CA ASP A 592 -50.64 -11.50 17.47
C ASP A 592 -49.82 -10.29 17.91
N ILE A 593 -48.61 -10.12 17.36
CA ILE A 593 -47.79 -8.92 17.61
C ILE A 593 -48.47 -7.67 17.02
N GLN A 594 -49.01 -7.77 15.80
CA GLN A 594 -49.73 -6.65 15.17
C GLN A 594 -50.97 -6.27 15.96
N LEU A 595 -51.74 -7.25 16.44
CA LEU A 595 -52.90 -7.00 17.31
C LEU A 595 -52.49 -6.35 18.64
N ALA A 596 -51.42 -6.83 19.28
CA ALA A 596 -50.90 -6.22 20.50
C ALA A 596 -50.53 -4.74 20.28
N ILE A 597 -49.89 -4.42 19.16
CA ILE A 597 -49.53 -3.04 18.77
C ILE A 597 -50.79 -2.19 18.49
N PHE A 598 -51.81 -2.73 17.84
CA PHE A 598 -53.04 -1.98 17.57
C PHE A 598 -53.82 -1.65 18.85
N ILE A 599 -53.95 -2.62 19.77
CA ILE A 599 -54.55 -2.41 21.11
C ILE A 599 -53.78 -1.33 21.86
N ALA A 600 -52.46 -1.46 21.89
CA ALA A 600 -51.53 -0.56 22.55
C ALA A 600 -51.63 0.89 22.07
N LEU A 601 -51.79 1.09 20.76
CA LEU A 601 -51.88 2.40 20.13
C LEU A 601 -53.31 2.98 20.10
N GLY A 602 -54.28 2.28 20.68
CA GLY A 602 -55.70 2.66 20.66
C GLY A 602 -56.25 2.82 19.23
N GLN A 603 -55.69 2.08 18.27
CA GLN A 603 -56.14 2.12 16.89
C GLN A 603 -57.41 1.26 16.76
N PRO A 604 -58.45 1.73 16.05
CA PRO A 604 -59.62 0.91 15.79
C PRO A 604 -59.23 -0.32 14.95
N PHE A 605 -59.71 -1.49 15.36
CA PHE A 605 -59.54 -2.71 14.58
C PHE A 605 -60.32 -2.64 13.26
N PHE A 606 -59.89 -3.43 12.28
CA PHE A 606 -60.69 -3.64 11.08
C PHE A 606 -61.98 -4.38 11.45
N ALA A 607 -63.08 -4.10 10.73
CA ALA A 607 -64.39 -4.70 11.01
C ALA A 607 -64.41 -6.23 10.85
N GLU A 608 -63.38 -6.84 10.24
CA GLU A 608 -63.21 -8.29 10.21
C GLU A 608 -62.63 -8.89 11.51
N VAL A 609 -62.12 -8.06 12.43
CA VAL A 609 -61.44 -8.47 13.68
C VAL A 609 -62.22 -8.05 14.93
N ASP A 610 -62.96 -6.94 14.85
CA ASP A 610 -63.88 -6.39 15.86
C ASP A 610 -65.20 -6.06 15.15
N ALA A 611 -66.00 -7.09 14.92
CA ALA A 611 -67.25 -7.04 14.19
C ALA A 611 -68.36 -6.31 14.96
N ASP A 612 -68.31 -6.27 16.30
CA ASP A 612 -69.29 -5.56 17.14
C ASP A 612 -68.87 -4.13 17.54
N GLY A 613 -67.61 -3.76 17.30
CA GLY A 613 -67.07 -2.41 17.49
C GLY A 613 -66.74 -2.08 18.95
N ASN A 614 -66.60 -3.09 19.82
CA ASN A 614 -66.35 -2.93 21.24
C ASN A 614 -64.86 -2.79 21.60
N GLN A 615 -63.97 -2.87 20.60
CA GLN A 615 -62.51 -2.86 20.73
C GLN A 615 -61.91 -4.12 21.37
N CYS A 616 -62.60 -5.25 21.29
CA CYS A 616 -62.10 -6.59 21.57
C CYS A 616 -62.04 -7.41 20.28
N VAL A 617 -61.26 -8.49 20.28
CA VAL A 617 -61.13 -9.40 19.15
C VAL A 617 -62.26 -10.43 19.21
N ASP A 618 -63.20 -10.35 18.28
CA ASP A 618 -64.44 -11.14 18.33
C ASP A 618 -64.25 -12.64 18.02
N LEU A 619 -63.07 -13.04 17.55
CA LEU A 619 -62.74 -14.45 17.29
C LEU A 619 -62.83 -15.32 18.57
N CYS A 620 -62.71 -14.74 19.76
CA CYS A 620 -62.77 -15.46 21.02
C CYS A 620 -64.20 -15.54 21.63
N GLU A 621 -65.23 -15.00 20.97
CA GLU A 621 -66.65 -15.08 21.41
C GLU A 621 -67.49 -16.15 20.67
N LEU A 622 -66.88 -16.86 19.73
CA LEU A 622 -67.49 -17.99 19.02
C LEU A 622 -67.14 -19.33 19.69
N GLU A 623 -67.82 -19.64 20.80
CA GLU A 623 -68.14 -21.04 21.15
C GLU A 623 -69.55 -21.42 20.67
#